data_AF-A0A5J4JHI0-F1
#
_entry.id   AF-A0A5J4JHI0-F1
#
_cell.length_a   1.000
_cell.length_b   1.000
_cell.length_c   1.000
_cell.angle_alpha   90.00
_cell.angle_beta   90.00
_cell.angle_gamma   90.00
#
_symmetry.space_group_name_H-M   'P 1'
#
loop_
_entity.id
_entity.type
_entity.pdbx_description
1 polymer ?
#
loop_
_entity_poly.entity_id
_entity_poly.type
_entity_poly.pdbx_seq_one_letter_code
_entity_poly.pdbx_strand_id
1 'polypeptide(L)'
;MKKIIVLLLIPLCAALAACSGNAAMGGQTDYNQTKKMVIDILKTDEGKKALQDIITSDDMKKNLVIDQAYVKETIEKTLTSQKGMDFWKESMKDPKFAEAVAKSMKTENKALLKSLMKDPDYQAMMIDVLKDPVYEKEVRNMLKSKEMRKTMQSVVVDTFNDPLFKAKMEDSLRKAAKETDGKK
;
A
#
# COMPACT_ATOMS: atom_id res chain seq x y z
N MET A 1 -4.75 -49.48 -94.49
CA MET A 1 -4.71 -48.03 -94.18
C MET A 1 -5.21 -47.69 -92.75
N LYS A 2 -4.91 -48.50 -91.72
CA LYS A 2 -5.20 -48.16 -90.30
C LYS A 2 -3.95 -48.08 -89.40
N LYS A 3 -2.80 -48.58 -89.88
CA LYS A 3 -1.55 -48.62 -89.10
C LYS A 3 -0.60 -47.44 -89.34
N ILE A 4 -0.81 -46.66 -90.42
CA ILE A 4 0.02 -45.49 -90.76
C ILE A 4 -0.46 -44.22 -90.03
N ILE A 5 -1.77 -44.11 -89.76
CA ILE A 5 -2.36 -42.99 -89.01
C ILE A 5 -1.94 -42.99 -87.52
N VAL A 6 -1.68 -44.18 -86.94
CA VAL A 6 -1.27 -44.32 -85.54
C VAL A 6 0.20 -43.94 -85.33
N LEU A 7 1.05 -44.07 -86.36
CA LEU A 7 2.48 -43.81 -86.25
C LEU A 7 2.85 -42.31 -86.39
N LEU A 8 1.92 -41.49 -86.89
CA LEU A 8 2.11 -40.04 -87.11
C LEU A 8 1.49 -39.18 -85.99
N LEU A 9 0.73 -39.78 -85.07
CA LEU A 9 -0.01 -39.07 -84.01
C LEU A 9 0.77 -39.00 -82.67
N ILE A 10 1.79 -39.84 -82.51
CA ILE A 10 2.65 -39.92 -81.31
C ILE A 10 3.65 -38.74 -81.16
N PRO A 11 4.28 -38.19 -82.23
CA PRO A 11 5.22 -37.07 -82.06
C PRO A 11 4.53 -35.71 -81.83
N LEU A 12 3.22 -35.60 -82.12
CA LEU A 12 2.46 -34.35 -81.94
C LEU A 12 2.05 -34.11 -80.48
N CYS A 13 1.87 -35.17 -79.67
CA CYS A 13 1.58 -35.04 -78.23
C CYS A 13 2.83 -34.74 -77.39
N ALA A 14 4.03 -35.04 -77.85
CA ALA A 14 5.28 -34.78 -77.12
C ALA A 14 5.69 -33.29 -77.15
N ALA A 15 5.26 -32.53 -78.15
CA ALA A 15 5.56 -31.09 -78.27
C ALA A 15 4.72 -30.21 -77.34
N LEU A 16 3.58 -30.71 -76.82
CA LEU A 16 2.68 -29.96 -75.94
C LEU A 16 3.03 -30.10 -74.45
N ALA A 17 3.87 -31.06 -74.06
CA ALA A 17 4.33 -31.26 -72.68
C ALA A 17 5.58 -30.43 -72.31
N ALA A 18 6.18 -29.72 -73.28
CA ALA A 18 7.37 -28.88 -73.03
C ALA A 18 7.04 -27.46 -72.54
N CYS A 19 5.75 -27.11 -72.39
CA CYS A 19 5.31 -25.77 -71.99
C CYS A 19 4.52 -25.73 -70.67
N SER A 20 4.66 -26.73 -69.79
CA SER A 20 4.11 -26.64 -68.44
C SER A 20 4.91 -27.46 -67.42
N GLY A 21 5.72 -26.75 -66.64
CA GLY A 21 6.01 -27.13 -65.27
C GLY A 21 7.23 -28.02 -65.06
N ASN A 22 8.37 -27.39 -64.78
CA ASN A 22 9.37 -27.98 -63.89
C ASN A 22 9.89 -26.93 -62.89
N ALA A 23 8.95 -26.25 -62.22
CA ALA A 23 9.16 -25.53 -60.97
C ALA A 23 8.85 -26.48 -59.79
N ALA A 24 9.68 -27.52 -59.63
CA ALA A 24 9.49 -28.51 -58.57
C ALA A 24 10.84 -28.95 -57.99
N MET A 25 11.69 -27.99 -57.60
CA MET A 25 12.85 -28.23 -56.73
C MET A 25 13.33 -26.95 -56.01
N GLY A 26 12.42 -26.07 -55.57
CA GLY A 26 12.76 -24.77 -54.95
C GLY A 26 12.19 -24.49 -53.55
N GLY A 27 11.09 -25.16 -53.16
CA GLY A 27 10.27 -24.70 -52.03
C GLY A 27 10.91 -24.75 -50.63
N GLN A 28 11.90 -25.62 -50.39
CA GLN A 28 12.49 -25.80 -49.06
C GLN A 28 13.78 -24.96 -48.86
N THR A 29 14.50 -24.67 -49.94
CA THR A 29 15.68 -23.80 -49.96
C THR A 29 15.26 -22.32 -49.93
N ASP A 30 14.20 -21.97 -50.68
CA ASP A 30 13.63 -20.62 -50.69
C ASP A 30 13.02 -20.23 -49.34
N TYR A 31 12.38 -21.17 -48.62
CA TYR A 31 11.78 -20.87 -47.33
C TYR A 31 12.83 -20.49 -46.28
N ASN A 32 13.95 -21.22 -46.22
CA ASN A 32 15.04 -20.92 -45.30
C ASN A 32 15.76 -19.61 -45.65
N GLN A 33 15.95 -19.32 -46.94
CA GLN A 33 16.52 -18.05 -47.38
C GLN A 33 15.57 -16.87 -47.13
N THR A 34 14.27 -17.03 -47.39
CA THR A 34 13.24 -16.02 -47.10
C THR A 34 13.12 -15.76 -45.61
N LYS A 35 13.15 -16.80 -44.77
CA LYS A 35 13.17 -16.66 -43.31
C LYS A 35 14.38 -15.87 -42.83
N LYS A 36 15.56 -16.16 -43.38
CA LYS A 36 16.80 -15.45 -43.03
C LYS A 36 16.73 -13.97 -43.45
N MET A 37 16.24 -13.71 -44.67
CA MET A 37 16.02 -12.36 -45.18
C MET A 37 15.03 -11.56 -44.32
N VAL A 38 13.91 -12.15 -43.90
CA VAL A 38 12.93 -11.50 -43.02
C VAL A 38 13.53 -11.22 -41.64
N ILE A 39 14.30 -12.16 -41.07
CA ILE A 39 15.00 -11.94 -39.80
C ILE A 39 16.02 -10.81 -39.92
N ASP A 40 16.75 -10.75 -41.03
CA ASP A 40 17.75 -9.71 -41.26
C ASP A 40 17.09 -8.33 -41.46
N ILE A 41 15.96 -8.25 -42.19
CA ILE A 41 15.13 -7.03 -42.32
C ILE A 41 14.62 -6.56 -40.96
N LEU A 42 14.13 -7.46 -40.10
CA LEU A 42 13.67 -7.10 -38.76
C LEU A 42 14.82 -6.61 -37.86
N LYS A 43 16.04 -7.05 -38.11
CA LYS A 43 17.23 -6.65 -37.35
C LYS A 43 17.88 -5.36 -37.86
N THR A 44 17.57 -4.92 -39.09
CA THR A 44 18.08 -3.64 -39.60
C THR A 44 17.54 -2.48 -38.79
N ASP A 45 18.22 -1.34 -38.85
CA ASP A 45 17.81 -0.13 -38.17
C ASP A 45 16.46 0.39 -38.69
N GLU A 46 16.16 0.14 -39.97
CA GLU A 46 14.88 0.45 -40.60
C GLU A 46 13.76 -0.45 -40.06
N GLY A 47 14.00 -1.76 -39.94
CA GLY A 47 13.04 -2.69 -39.36
C GLY A 47 12.72 -2.38 -37.90
N LYS A 48 13.74 -2.03 -37.11
CA LYS A 48 13.57 -1.58 -35.71
C LYS A 48 12.81 -0.26 -35.62
N LYS A 49 13.13 0.73 -36.47
CA LYS A 49 12.40 2.01 -36.52
C LYS A 49 10.94 1.80 -36.90
N ALA A 50 10.66 1.02 -37.93
CA ALA A 50 9.29 0.71 -38.32
C ALA A 50 8.52 0.03 -37.19
N LEU A 51 9.10 -0.96 -36.50
CA LEU A 51 8.48 -1.57 -35.32
C LEU A 51 8.24 -0.56 -34.19
N GLN A 52 9.19 0.33 -33.94
CA GLN A 52 9.07 1.36 -32.92
C GLN A 52 7.96 2.36 -33.27
N ASP A 53 7.83 2.79 -34.53
CA ASP A 53 6.79 3.70 -34.99
C ASP A 53 5.40 3.07 -34.82
N ILE A 54 5.26 1.79 -35.15
CA ILE A 54 3.97 1.10 -35.03
C ILE A 54 3.64 0.84 -33.54
N ILE A 55 4.60 0.47 -32.68
CA ILE A 55 4.37 0.33 -31.21
C ILE A 55 4.06 1.68 -30.55
N THR A 56 4.66 2.76 -31.05
CA THR A 56 4.44 4.10 -30.50
C THR A 56 3.14 4.73 -31.00
N SER A 57 2.52 4.15 -32.03
CA SER A 57 1.19 4.57 -32.52
C SER A 57 0.12 4.39 -31.44
N ASP A 58 -0.78 5.36 -31.34
CA ASP A 58 -1.85 5.35 -30.32
C ASP A 58 -2.83 4.19 -30.52
N ASP A 59 -3.00 3.70 -31.76
CA ASP A 59 -3.84 2.55 -32.07
C ASP A 59 -3.20 1.24 -31.62
N MET A 60 -1.87 1.08 -31.69
CA MET A 60 -1.23 -0.12 -31.14
C MET A 60 -1.15 -0.08 -29.61
N LYS A 61 -0.86 1.08 -29.01
CA LYS A 61 -0.85 1.23 -27.54
C LYS A 61 -2.15 0.80 -26.88
N LYS A 62 -3.29 1.07 -27.52
CA LYS A 62 -4.62 0.66 -27.04
C LYS A 62 -4.87 -0.84 -27.17
N ASN A 63 -4.25 -1.50 -28.16
CA ASN A 63 -4.42 -2.91 -28.47
C ASN A 63 -3.33 -3.81 -27.88
N LEU A 64 -2.34 -3.24 -27.17
CA LEU A 64 -1.30 -4.00 -26.51
C LEU A 64 -1.91 -4.72 -25.30
N VAL A 65 -2.21 -6.01 -25.48
CA VAL A 65 -2.63 -6.90 -24.40
C VAL A 65 -1.42 -7.14 -23.50
N ILE A 66 -1.29 -6.37 -22.44
CA ILE A 66 -0.28 -6.63 -21.41
C ILE A 66 -0.75 -7.85 -20.62
N ASP A 67 0.10 -8.87 -20.53
CA ASP A 67 -0.17 -10.06 -19.74
C ASP A 67 -0.44 -9.67 -18.28
N GLN A 68 -1.68 -9.91 -17.84
CA GLN A 68 -2.13 -9.62 -16.48
C GLN A 68 -1.30 -10.36 -15.42
N ALA A 69 -0.84 -11.57 -15.72
CA ALA A 69 0.01 -12.32 -14.80
C ALA A 69 1.36 -11.63 -14.61
N TYR A 70 2.00 -11.24 -15.71
CA TYR A 70 3.26 -10.49 -15.69
C TYR A 70 3.13 -9.11 -15.00
N VAL A 71 2.03 -8.38 -15.25
CA VAL A 71 1.76 -7.09 -14.58
C VAL A 71 1.59 -7.28 -13.09
N LYS A 72 0.76 -8.25 -12.67
CA LYS A 72 0.54 -8.55 -11.26
C LYS A 72 1.84 -8.91 -10.57
N GLU A 73 2.62 -9.83 -11.14
CA GLU A 73 3.91 -10.26 -10.59
C GLU A 73 4.89 -9.08 -10.49
N THR A 74 4.94 -8.23 -11.52
CA THR A 74 5.82 -7.06 -11.53
C THR A 74 5.40 -6.04 -10.46
N ILE A 75 4.10 -5.77 -10.31
CA ILE A 75 3.58 -4.85 -9.29
C ILE A 75 3.88 -5.41 -7.89
N GLU A 76 3.57 -6.68 -7.63
CA GLU A 76 3.85 -7.33 -6.35
C GLU A 76 5.34 -7.26 -6.03
N LYS A 77 6.21 -7.73 -6.93
CA LYS A 77 7.68 -7.67 -6.75
C LYS A 77 8.17 -6.26 -6.52
N THR A 78 7.65 -5.27 -7.25
CA THR A 78 8.10 -3.88 -7.13
C THR A 78 7.68 -3.30 -5.78
N LEU A 79 6.43 -3.49 -5.38
CA LEU A 79 5.88 -2.96 -4.12
C LEU A 79 6.49 -3.63 -2.88
N THR A 80 6.80 -4.92 -2.94
CA THR A 80 7.44 -5.65 -1.83
C THR A 80 8.96 -5.56 -1.84
N SER A 81 9.57 -4.96 -2.87
CA SER A 81 11.02 -4.79 -2.93
C SER A 81 11.50 -3.66 -2.01
N GLN A 82 12.80 -3.67 -1.71
CA GLN A 82 13.46 -2.56 -1.01
C GLN A 82 13.25 -1.22 -1.73
N LYS A 83 13.29 -1.22 -3.07
CA LYS A 83 13.02 -0.01 -3.88
C LYS A 83 11.59 0.50 -3.67
N GLY A 84 10.61 -0.40 -3.55
CA GLY A 84 9.22 -0.04 -3.24
C GLY A 84 9.10 0.57 -1.83
N MET A 85 9.76 -0.02 -0.84
CA MET A 85 9.81 0.53 0.52
C MET A 85 10.45 1.92 0.54
N ASP A 86 11.56 2.10 -0.17
CA ASP A 86 12.27 3.38 -0.23
C ASP A 86 11.45 4.43 -0.99
N PHE A 87 10.75 4.05 -2.05
CA PHE A 87 9.76 4.91 -2.72
C PHE A 87 8.73 5.43 -1.72
N TRP A 88 8.08 4.55 -0.94
CA TRP A 88 7.11 5.00 0.06
C TRP A 88 7.72 5.90 1.13
N LYS A 89 8.93 5.59 1.63
CA LYS A 89 9.63 6.43 2.62
C LYS A 89 9.91 7.83 2.08
N GLU A 90 10.39 7.94 0.83
CA GLU A 90 10.69 9.23 0.21
C GLU A 90 9.41 9.98 -0.16
N SER A 91 8.39 9.31 -0.71
CA SER A 91 7.11 9.94 -1.05
C SER A 91 6.37 10.46 0.18
N MET A 92 6.46 9.77 1.32
CA MET A 92 5.85 10.24 2.57
C MET A 92 6.54 11.50 3.15
N LYS A 93 7.72 11.89 2.66
CA LYS A 93 8.34 13.17 3.02
C LYS A 93 7.72 14.36 2.28
N ASP A 94 7.03 14.15 1.16
CA ASP A 94 6.26 15.20 0.49
C ASP A 94 4.96 15.47 1.28
N PRO A 95 4.77 16.68 1.83
CA PRO A 95 3.58 17.02 2.59
C PRO A 95 2.27 16.83 1.83
N LYS A 96 2.25 17.08 0.51
CA LYS A 96 1.02 16.91 -0.30
C LYS A 96 0.64 15.44 -0.43
N PHE A 97 1.64 14.60 -0.66
CA PHE A 97 1.44 13.15 -0.72
C PHE A 97 1.01 12.59 0.64
N ALA A 98 1.72 12.95 1.71
CA ALA A 98 1.39 12.54 3.07
C ALA A 98 -0.01 13.01 3.49
N GLU A 99 -0.41 14.23 3.13
CA GLU A 99 -1.75 14.75 3.40
C GLU A 99 -2.83 13.95 2.66
N ALA A 100 -2.63 13.63 1.39
CA ALA A 100 -3.57 12.83 0.61
C ALA A 100 -3.75 11.43 1.20
N VAL A 101 -2.65 10.77 1.59
CA VAL A 101 -2.67 9.46 2.25
C VAL A 101 -3.34 9.56 3.63
N ALA A 102 -3.00 10.56 4.45
CA ALA A 102 -3.62 10.74 5.76
C ALA A 102 -5.12 11.01 5.65
N LYS A 103 -5.56 11.78 4.64
CA LYS A 103 -6.98 12.03 4.37
C LYS A 103 -7.71 10.76 3.95
N SER A 104 -7.11 9.93 3.09
CA SER A 104 -7.74 8.67 2.67
C SER A 104 -7.88 7.69 3.84
N MET A 105 -6.91 7.65 4.75
CA MET A 105 -6.92 6.77 5.93
C MET A 105 -7.74 7.32 7.11
N LYS A 106 -8.23 8.56 7.06
CA LYS A 106 -8.80 9.27 8.22
C LYS A 106 -9.94 8.50 8.91
N THR A 107 -10.86 7.92 8.14
CA THR A 107 -12.03 7.21 8.67
C THR A 107 -11.61 5.94 9.41
N GLU A 108 -10.83 5.08 8.76
CA GLU A 108 -10.36 3.82 9.33
C GLU A 108 -9.41 4.07 10.51
N ASN A 109 -8.50 5.05 10.40
CA ASN A 109 -7.60 5.41 11.49
C ASN A 109 -8.38 5.92 12.71
N LYS A 110 -9.46 6.70 12.52
CA LYS A 110 -10.34 7.12 13.62
C LYS A 110 -11.07 5.93 14.25
N ALA A 111 -11.53 4.97 13.46
CA ALA A 111 -12.17 3.77 13.96
C ALA A 111 -11.18 2.93 14.80
N LEU A 112 -9.97 2.73 14.29
CA LEU A 112 -8.88 2.05 14.98
C LEU A 112 -8.52 2.73 16.30
N LEU A 113 -8.33 4.05 16.32
CA LEU A 113 -8.01 4.76 17.56
C LEU A 113 -9.14 4.63 18.59
N LYS A 114 -10.40 4.64 18.15
CA LYS A 114 -11.55 4.43 19.05
C LYS A 114 -11.63 3.02 19.61
N SER A 115 -11.28 2.01 18.83
CA SER A 115 -11.23 0.63 19.32
C SER A 115 -10.06 0.45 20.28
N LEU A 116 -8.88 0.99 19.96
CA LEU A 116 -7.70 0.96 20.83
C LEU A 116 -7.95 1.65 22.17
N MET A 117 -8.72 2.75 22.23
CA MET A 117 -9.09 3.35 23.52
C MET A 117 -9.87 2.41 24.47
N LYS A 118 -10.44 1.32 23.96
CA LYS A 118 -11.13 0.30 24.77
C LYS A 118 -10.24 -0.92 25.05
N ASP A 119 -9.06 -0.98 24.44
CA ASP A 119 -8.10 -2.05 24.62
C ASP A 119 -7.28 -1.82 25.91
N PRO A 120 -7.17 -2.83 26.79
CA PRO A 120 -6.47 -2.69 28.07
C PRO A 120 -4.98 -2.30 27.92
N ASP A 121 -4.28 -2.86 26.94
CA ASP A 121 -2.85 -2.60 26.75
C ASP A 121 -2.63 -1.17 26.25
N TYR A 122 -3.46 -0.72 25.31
CA TYR A 122 -3.44 0.68 24.87
C TYR A 122 -3.85 1.66 25.97
N GLN A 123 -4.81 1.30 26.82
CA GLN A 123 -5.16 2.09 28.00
C GLN A 123 -3.99 2.20 28.99
N ALA A 124 -3.26 1.11 29.22
CA ALA A 124 -2.07 1.12 30.08
C ALA A 124 -1.01 2.08 29.53
N MET A 125 -0.72 2.01 28.23
CA MET A 125 0.19 2.97 27.58
C MET A 125 -0.31 4.41 27.70
N MET A 126 -1.61 4.66 27.55
CA MET A 126 -2.19 6.00 27.73
C MET A 126 -2.06 6.50 29.16
N ILE A 127 -2.27 5.63 30.17
CA ILE A 127 -2.09 5.99 31.58
C ILE A 127 -0.63 6.40 31.85
N ASP A 128 0.34 5.72 31.25
CA ASP A 128 1.75 6.09 31.41
C ASP A 128 2.05 7.45 30.78
N VAL A 129 1.42 7.80 29.65
CA VAL A 129 1.47 9.17 29.09
C VAL A 129 0.87 10.19 30.06
N LEU A 130 -0.23 9.87 30.75
CA LEU A 130 -0.84 10.75 31.74
C LEU A 130 0.00 10.91 33.02
N LYS A 131 0.95 10.02 33.29
CA LYS A 131 1.90 10.17 34.40
C LYS A 131 3.06 11.12 34.08
N ASP A 132 3.11 11.68 32.87
CA ASP A 132 4.16 12.62 32.49
C ASP A 132 4.20 13.82 33.48
N PRO A 133 5.39 14.25 33.94
CA PRO A 133 5.52 15.34 34.91
C PRO A 133 4.87 16.67 34.49
N VAL A 134 4.81 16.94 33.17
CA VAL A 134 4.14 18.12 32.63
C VAL A 134 2.64 18.02 32.85
N TYR A 135 2.04 16.87 32.54
CA TYR A 135 0.62 16.63 32.79
C TYR A 135 0.31 16.64 34.28
N GLU A 136 1.16 16.02 35.10
CA GLU A 136 1.03 16.03 36.56
C GLU A 136 1.04 17.46 37.14
N LYS A 137 1.85 18.36 36.58
CA LYS A 137 1.86 19.78 36.95
C LYS A 137 0.53 20.46 36.63
N GLU A 138 -0.06 20.18 35.46
CA GLU A 138 -1.37 20.71 35.09
C GLU A 138 -2.48 20.20 36.00
N VAL A 139 -2.46 18.91 36.34
CA VAL A 139 -3.39 18.32 37.33
C VAL A 139 -3.22 18.99 38.70
N ARG A 140 -1.98 19.21 39.16
CA ARG A 140 -1.72 19.93 40.42
C ARG A 140 -2.24 21.37 40.41
N ASN A 141 -2.12 22.07 39.28
CA ASN A 141 -2.67 23.42 39.13
C ASN A 141 -4.20 23.41 39.19
N MET A 142 -4.83 22.43 38.53
CA MET A 142 -6.27 22.21 38.58
C MET A 142 -6.76 21.93 40.01
N LEU A 143 -6.04 21.11 40.77
CA LEU A 143 -6.37 20.83 42.18
C LEU A 143 -6.27 22.08 43.08
N LYS A 144 -5.42 23.04 42.70
CA LYS A 144 -5.29 24.34 43.40
C LYS A 144 -6.26 25.41 42.87
N SER A 145 -7.13 25.08 41.92
CA SER A 145 -8.12 26.02 41.38
C SER A 145 -9.11 26.48 42.45
N LYS A 146 -9.73 27.65 42.24
CA LYS A 146 -10.74 28.19 43.16
C LYS A 146 -11.94 27.25 43.31
N GLU A 147 -12.33 26.57 42.23
CA GLU A 147 -13.44 25.62 42.22
C GLU A 147 -13.13 24.39 43.06
N MET A 148 -11.97 23.76 42.84
CA MET A 148 -11.55 22.62 43.67
C MET A 148 -11.36 23.00 45.14
N ARG A 149 -10.90 24.23 45.43
CA ARG A 149 -10.82 24.72 46.82
C ARG A 149 -12.19 24.79 47.49
N LYS A 150 -13.27 25.17 46.78
CA LYS A 150 -14.62 25.18 47.35
C LYS A 150 -15.09 23.77 47.68
N THR A 151 -14.90 22.82 46.77
CA THR A 151 -15.21 21.41 47.03
C THR A 151 -14.42 20.88 48.22
N MET A 152 -13.12 21.19 48.28
CA MET A 152 -12.26 20.80 49.40
C MET A 152 -12.73 21.41 50.72
N GLN A 153 -13.13 22.70 50.72
CA GLN A 153 -13.69 23.34 51.91
C GLN A 153 -14.98 22.65 52.38
N SER A 154 -15.88 22.28 51.46
CA SER A 154 -17.09 21.52 51.80
C SER A 154 -16.73 20.18 52.45
N VAL A 155 -15.84 19.39 51.82
CA VAL A 155 -15.40 18.10 52.36
C VAL A 155 -14.78 18.25 53.75
N VAL A 156 -13.99 19.30 53.99
CA VAL A 156 -13.43 19.60 55.31
C VAL A 156 -14.55 19.89 56.31
N VAL A 157 -15.50 20.77 55.97
CA VAL A 157 -16.63 21.09 56.85
C VAL A 157 -17.48 19.86 57.15
N ASP A 158 -17.75 19.03 56.16
CA ASP A 158 -18.51 17.78 56.32
C ASP A 158 -17.76 16.80 57.21
N THR A 159 -16.44 16.69 57.06
CA THR A 159 -15.58 15.87 57.94
C THR A 159 -15.59 16.39 59.38
N PHE A 160 -15.54 17.70 59.59
CA PHE A 160 -15.68 18.29 60.93
C PHE A 160 -17.06 18.06 61.53
N ASN A 161 -18.08 17.91 60.69
CA ASN A 161 -19.45 17.68 61.12
C ASN A 161 -19.77 16.22 61.40
N ASP A 162 -18.95 15.30 60.91
CA ASP A 162 -19.06 13.87 61.14
C ASP A 162 -19.02 13.53 62.65
N PRO A 163 -19.99 12.75 63.17
CA PRO A 163 -20.07 12.42 64.59
C PRO A 163 -18.83 11.70 65.14
N LEU A 164 -18.19 10.82 64.34
CA LEU A 164 -17.00 10.09 64.79
C LEU A 164 -15.81 11.05 64.87
N PHE A 165 -15.67 11.94 63.90
CA PHE A 165 -14.63 12.96 63.92
C PHE A 165 -14.81 13.93 65.08
N LYS A 166 -16.04 14.40 65.34
CA LYS A 166 -16.37 15.24 66.51
C LYS A 166 -16.00 14.56 67.81
N ALA A 167 -16.41 13.30 68.02
CA ALA A 167 -16.09 12.55 69.22
C ALA A 167 -14.58 12.39 69.43
N LYS A 168 -13.83 12.11 68.35
CA LYS A 168 -12.36 12.01 68.39
C LYS A 168 -11.70 13.35 68.70
N MET A 169 -12.24 14.44 68.15
CA MET A 169 -11.76 15.79 68.42
C MET A 169 -12.02 16.17 69.89
N GLU A 170 -13.20 15.88 70.43
CA GLU A 170 -13.53 16.09 71.84
C GLU A 170 -12.63 15.29 72.78
N ASP A 171 -12.38 14.00 72.49
CA ASP A 171 -11.44 13.18 73.27
C ASP A 171 -10.01 13.76 73.23
N SER A 172 -9.56 14.23 72.06
CA SER A 172 -8.24 14.85 71.89
C SER A 172 -8.13 16.16 72.68
N LEU A 173 -9.16 17.01 72.66
CA LEU A 173 -9.23 18.24 73.46
C LEU A 173 -9.22 17.95 74.97
N ARG A 174 -9.95 16.92 75.41
CA ARG A 174 -9.95 16.48 76.82
C ARG A 174 -8.58 15.96 77.26
N LYS A 175 -7.87 15.23 76.41
CA LYS A 175 -6.49 14.76 76.69
C LYS A 175 -5.52 15.91 76.79
N ALA A 176 -5.55 16.86 75.84
CA ALA A 176 -4.71 18.04 75.87
C ALA A 176 -4.94 18.88 77.14
N ALA A 177 -6.20 19.10 77.53
CA ALA A 177 -6.53 19.81 78.77
C ALA A 177 -5.90 19.13 80.01
N LYS A 178 -6.03 17.80 80.12
CA LYS A 178 -5.44 17.02 81.23
C LYS A 178 -3.90 17.09 81.26
N GLU A 179 -3.25 17.10 80.10
CA GLU A 179 -1.78 17.26 80.01
C GLU A 179 -1.32 18.67 80.40
N THR A 180 -2.17 19.69 80.20
CA THR A 180 -1.84 21.07 80.56
C THR A 180 -2.04 21.32 82.05
N ASP A 181 -3.03 20.68 82.67
CA ASP A 181 -3.24 20.71 84.13
C ASP A 181 -2.20 19.88 84.90
N GLY A 182 -1.67 18.79 84.31
CA GLY A 182 -0.58 18.00 84.90
C GLY A 182 0.82 18.60 84.78
N LYS A 183 0.98 19.74 84.08
CA LYS A 183 2.23 20.50 83.94
C LYS A 183 2.25 21.80 84.78
N LYS A 184 1.23 22.04 85.61
CA LYS A 184 1.23 23.10 86.63
C LYS A 184 1.62 22.55 87.99
#